data_AF-A0A3Q0DTE7-F1
#
_entry.id   AF-A0A3Q0DTE7-F1
#
_cell.length_a   1.000
_cell.length_b   1.000
_cell.length_c   1.000
_cell.angle_alpha   90.00
_cell.angle_beta   90.00
_cell.angle_gamma   90.00
#
_symmetry.space_group_name_H-M   'P 1'
#
loop_
_entity.id
_entity.type
_entity.pdbx_description
1 polymer ?
#
loop_
_entity_poly.entity_id
_entity_poly.type
_entity_poly.pdbx_seq_one_letter_code
_entity_poly.pdbx_strand_id
1 'polypeptide(L)' 'VYSVEITVEKDKVTGATRVLSSTTQLPRAPLPQGVKVYEDETKVVHAVDGAAANGIHPLSSSEVDELLHKADEATRRDA' A
#
# COMPACT_ATOMS: atom_id res chain seq x y z
N VAL A 1 -24.91 3.25 1.20
CA VAL A 1 -23.92 2.25 0.71
C VAL A 1 -23.22 1.63 1.92
N TYR A 2 -22.76 0.38 1.84
CA TYR A 2 -22.00 -0.28 2.93
C TYR A 2 -20.70 -0.82 2.33
N SER A 3 -19.59 -0.75 3.06
CA SER A 3 -18.29 -1.28 2.60
C SER A 3 -17.97 -2.55 3.37
N VAL A 4 -17.55 -3.60 2.66
CA VAL A 4 -17.17 -4.88 3.28
C VAL A 4 -15.66 -5.05 3.14
N GLU A 5 -14.98 -5.19 4.28
CA GLU A 5 -13.56 -5.51 4.33
C GLU A 5 -13.41 -7.01 4.59
N ILE A 6 -12.66 -7.70 3.73
CA ILE A 6 -12.45 -9.14 3.81
C ILE A 6 -10.94 -9.39 3.91
N THR A 7 -10.51 -10.01 5.01
CA THR A 7 -9.11 -10.44 5.18
C THR A 7 -8.98 -11.87 4.73
N VAL A 8 -8.03 -12.13 3.83
CA VAL A 8 -7.74 -13.47 3.30
C VAL A 8 -6.31 -13.88 3.58
N GLU A 9 -6.11 -15.15 3.90
CA GLU A 9 -4.81 -15.79 3.98
C GLU A 9 -4.61 -16.64 2.74
N LYS A 10 -3.47 -16.45 2.07
CA LYS A 10 -3.08 -17.30 0.95
C LYS A 10 -1.97 -18.24 1.41
N ASP A 11 -2.25 -19.55 1.35
CA ASP A 11 -1.26 -20.59 1.47
C ASP A 11 -0.26 -20.45 0.32
N LYS A 12 1.00 -20.20 0.66
CA LYS A 12 2.07 -19.93 -0.32
C LYS A 12 2.58 -21.20 -1.00
N VAL A 13 2.31 -22.38 -0.44
CA VAL A 13 2.76 -23.68 -0.97
C VAL A 13 1.71 -24.24 -1.92
N THR A 14 0.44 -24.22 -1.53
CA THR A 14 -0.66 -24.77 -2.33
C THR A 14 -1.36 -23.73 -3.21
N GLY A 15 -1.20 -22.44 -2.90
CA GLY A 15 -1.91 -21.33 -3.56
C GLY A 15 -3.35 -21.15 -3.09
N ALA A 16 -3.84 -22.01 -2.20
CA ALA A 16 -5.20 -21.93 -1.67
C ALA A 16 -5.41 -20.65 -0.86
N THR A 17 -6.55 -19.98 -1.06
CA THR A 17 -6.90 -18.75 -0.33
C THR A 17 -8.07 -19.03 0.61
N ARG A 18 -7.90 -18.68 1.88
CA ARG A 18 -8.91 -18.86 2.93
C ARG A 18 -9.31 -17.49 3.46
N VAL A 19 -10.61 -17.27 3.65
CA VAL A 19 -11.12 -16.06 4.28
C VAL A 19 -10.93 -16.19 5.78
N LEU A 20 -10.20 -15.26 6.39
CA LEU A 20 -9.98 -15.20 7.83
C LEU A 20 -11.07 -14.41 8.53
N SER A 21 -11.53 -13.31 7.92
CA SER A 21 -12.59 -12.48 8.47
C SER A 21 -13.31 -11.67 7.39
N SER A 22 -14.55 -11.28 7.70
CA SER A 22 -15.36 -10.38 6.87
C SER A 22 -16.11 -9.43 7.79
N THR A 23 -15.86 -8.13 7.65
CA THR A 23 -16.47 -7.09 8.48
C THR A 23 -17.23 -6.12 7.58
N THR A 24 -18.54 -6.00 7.81
CA THR A 24 -19.35 -4.97 7.16
C THR A 24 -19.22 -3.68 7.96
N GLN A 25 -18.60 -2.66 7.36
CA GLN A 25 -18.43 -1.35 7.96
C GLN A 25 -19.42 -0.36 7.34
N LEU A 26 -19.94 0.54 8.18
CA LEU A 26 -20.59 1.77 7.73
C LEU A 26 -19.60 2.53 6.84
N PRO A 27 -20.06 3.31 5.84
CA PRO A 27 -19.20 4.14 5.02
C PRO A 27 -18.33 4.99 5.93
N ARG A 28 -17.06 4.60 6.07
CA ARG A 28 -16.11 5.37 6.85
C ARG A 28 -16.05 6.72 6.16
N ALA A 29 -16.46 7.77 6.88
CA ALA A 29 -16.36 9.13 6.38
C ALA A 29 -14.95 9.30 5.78
N PRO A 30 -14.82 9.87 4.57
CA PRO A 30 -13.56 9.87 3.88
C PRO A 30 -12.51 10.51 4.79
N LEU A 31 -11.48 9.73 5.14
CA LEU A 31 -10.19 10.27 5.57
C LEU A 31 -9.79 11.37 4.58
N PRO A 32 -8.94 12.34 4.95
CA PRO A 32 -8.52 13.40 4.01
C PRO A 32 -7.73 12.79 2.84
N GLN A 33 -8.45 12.21 1.87
CA GLN A 33 -7.99 11.61 0.64
C GLN A 33 -7.81 12.76 -0.34
N GLY A 34 -6.89 13.68 -0.05
CA GLY A 34 -6.56 14.79 -0.94
C GLY A 34 -7.76 15.67 -1.34
N VAL A 35 -7.56 16.49 -2.38
CA VAL A 35 -8.60 17.36 -2.93
C VAL A 35 -9.39 16.58 -3.98
N LYS A 36 -10.72 16.52 -3.87
CA LYS A 36 -11.59 15.94 -4.90
C LYS A 36 -11.54 16.82 -6.15
N VAL A 37 -10.89 16.33 -7.20
CA VAL A 37 -10.71 17.06 -8.46
C VAL A 37 -11.73 16.67 -9.51
N TYR A 38 -12.39 15.52 -9.34
CA TYR A 38 -13.38 15.02 -10.28
C TYR A 38 -14.37 14.07 -9.59
N GLU A 39 -15.66 14.17 -9.93
CA GLU A 39 -16.72 13.26 -9.49
C GLU A 39 -17.80 13.13 -10.59
N ASP A 40 -18.11 11.89 -10.97
CA ASP A 40 -19.28 11.50 -11.76
C ASP A 40 -20.05 10.36 -11.07
N GLU A 41 -21.16 9.88 -11.66
CA GLU A 41 -22.00 8.81 -11.09
C GLU A 41 -21.25 7.49 -10.81
N THR A 42 -20.09 7.28 -11.43
CA THR A 42 -19.30 6.05 -11.41
C THR A 42 -17.86 6.20 -10.93
N LYS A 43 -17.32 7.43 -10.89
CA LYS A 43 -15.89 7.69 -10.67
C LYS A 43 -15.67 8.92 -9.81
N VAL A 44 -14.77 8.79 -8.84
CA VAL A 44 -14.25 9.91 -8.05
C VAL A 44 -12.73 9.92 -8.14
N VAL A 45 -12.13 11.06 -8.52
CA VAL A 45 -10.67 11.25 -8.54
C VAL A 45 -10.28 12.29 -7.49
N HIS A 46 -9.31 11.93 -6.67
CA HIS A 46 -8.71 12.82 -5.70
C HIS A 46 -7.25 13.08 -6.05
N ALA A 47 -6.85 14.35 -6.05
CA ALA A 47 -5.46 14.75 -6.12
C ALA A 47 -4.87 14.64 -4.70
N VAL A 48 -3.99 13.67 -4.51
CA VAL A 48 -3.22 13.52 -3.28
C VAL A 48 -1.82 14.07 -3.50
N ASP A 49 -1.37 14.98 -2.63
CA ASP A 49 0.04 15.34 -2.59
C ASP A 49 0.84 14.09 -2.23
N GLY A 50 1.76 13.68 -3.12
CA GLY A 50 2.52 12.43 -3.01
C GLY A 50 3.34 12.29 -1.73
N ALA A 51 3.50 13.36 -0.96
CA ALA A 51 4.14 13.36 0.35
C ALA A 51 3.26 12.72 1.46
N ALA A 52 1.93 12.76 1.35
CA ALA A 52 1.03 12.45 2.46
C ALA A 52 0.51 11.00 2.48
N ALA A 53 0.52 10.28 1.36
CA ALA A 53 -0.20 9.00 1.26
C ALA A 53 0.67 7.75 1.42
N ASN A 54 1.97 7.79 1.13
CA ASN A 54 2.83 6.59 1.16
C ASN A 54 4.18 6.77 1.85
N GLY A 55 4.39 7.86 2.59
CA GLY A 55 5.65 8.05 3.34
C GLY A 55 6.90 7.93 2.47
N ILE A 56 6.79 8.05 1.14
CA ILE A 56 7.95 8.06 0.24
C ILE A 56 8.56 9.45 0.36
N HIS A 57 9.27 9.63 1.47
CA HIS A 57 10.28 10.64 1.59
C HIS A 57 11.32 10.34 0.49
N PRO A 58 11.72 11.34 -0.33
CA PRO A 58 12.86 11.14 -1.22
C PRO A 58 14.05 10.71 -0.36
N LEU A 59 14.59 9.51 -0.63
CA LEU A 59 15.72 8.97 0.13
C LEU A 59 16.88 9.96 0.06
N SER A 60 17.48 10.25 1.20
CA SER A 60 18.70 11.05 1.24
C SER A 60 19.85 10.28 0.57
N SER A 61 20.87 10.99 0.08
CA SER A 61 22.03 10.37 -0.58
C SER A 61 22.73 9.32 0.30
N SER A 62 22.72 9.49 1.62
CA SER A 62 23.30 8.54 2.57
C SER A 62 22.48 7.26 2.71
N GLU A 63 21.14 7.35 2.67
CA GLU A 63 20.28 6.16 2.72
C GLU A 63 20.43 5.30 1.46
N VAL A 64 20.65 5.93 0.31
CA VAL A 64 20.92 5.22 -0.95
C VAL A 64 22.27 4.49 -0.90
N ASP A 65 23.31 5.12 -0.36
CA ASP A 65 24.65 4.54 -0.23
C ASP A 65 24.66 3.29 0.67
N GLU A 66 23.94 3.33 1.80
CA GLU A 66 23.81 2.17 2.69
C GLU A 66 23.12 0.98 2.03
N LEU A 67 22.10 1.23 1.21
CA LEU A 67 21.39 0.17 0.49
C LEU A 67 22.29 -0.50 -0.56
N LEU A 68 23.13 0.29 -1.24
CA LEU A 68 24.07 -0.23 -2.21
C LEU A 68 25.15 -1.11 -1.56
N HIS A 69 25.68 -0.69 -0.41
CA HIS A 69 26.65 -1.49 0.34
C HIS A 69 26.06 -2.83 0.83
N LYS A 70 24.81 -2.83 1.32
CA LYS A 70 24.11 -4.05 1.73
C LYS A 70 23.85 -5.01 0.57
N ALA A 71 23.61 -4.49 -0.63
CA ALA A 71 23.41 -5.31 -1.84
C ALA A 71 24.70 -6.00 -2.31
N ASP A 72 25.84 -5.32 -2.22
CA ASP A 72 27.15 -5.89 -2.55
C ASP A 72 27.55 -7.00 -1.56
N GLU A 73 27.35 -6.74 -0.27
CA GLU A 73 27.54 -7.70 0.82
C GLU A 73 26.64 -8.95 0.69
N ALA A 74 25.41 -8.80 0.19
CA ALA A 74 24.52 -9.93 -0.09
C ALA A 74 25.04 -10.77 -1.26
N THR A 75 25.52 -10.11 -2.32
CA THR A 75 26.04 -10.76 -3.54
C THR A 75 27.30 -11.58 -3.28
N ARG A 76 28.14 -11.20 -2.32
CA ARG A 76 29.35 -11.95 -1.94
C ARG A 76 29.10 -13.18 -1.07
N ARG A 77 27.89 -13.34 -0.50
CA ARG A 77 27.53 -14.49 0.34
C ARG A 77 27.01 -15.69 -0.47
N ASP A 78 26.80 -15.52 -1.77
CA ASP A 78 26.32 -16.55 -2.70
C ASP A 78 27.44 -17.06 -3.64
N ALA A 79 28.63 -17.36 -3.11
CA ALA A 79 29.75 -18.00 -3.83
C ALA A 79 30.34 -19.18 -3.07
#